data_AF-X1IRX9-F1
#
_entry.id   AF-X1IRX9-F1
#
_cell.length_a   1.000
_cell.length_b   1.000
_cell.length_c   1.000
_cell.angle_alpha   90.00
_cell.angle_beta   90.00
_cell.angle_gamma   90.00
#
_symmetry.space_group_name_H-M   'P 1'
#
loop_
_entity.id
_entity.type
_entity.pdbx_description
1 polymer ?
#
loop_
_entity_poly.entity_id
_entity_poly.type
_entity_poly.pdbx_seq_one_letter_code
_entity_poly.pdbx_strand_id
1 'polypeptide(L)'
;MVYIDEGSIRKVNKDLEERLPDFKGGFAGYFSYDLKNYIEELPQNASDDINLPIFYLAYYDRLFAYGHQDSRWYYVRNFLTGEKKEENKGACKTAFPEDDYM
;
A
#
# COMPACT_ATOMS: atom_id res chain seq x y z
N MET A 1 -8.59 5.23 9.63
CA MET A 1 -9.14 5.44 8.29
C MET A 1 -10.17 6.54 8.33
N VAL A 2 -9.97 7.57 7.52
CA VAL A 2 -10.92 8.66 7.30
C VAL A 2 -11.25 8.67 5.82
N TYR A 3 -12.53 8.80 5.47
CA TYR A 3 -12.92 9.00 4.08
C TYR A 3 -13.81 10.21 3.85
N ILE A 4 -13.71 10.78 2.65
CA ILE A 4 -14.50 11.92 2.21
C ILE A 4 -15.58 11.41 1.26
N ASP A 5 -16.84 11.55 1.68
CA ASP A 5 -18.04 11.33 0.86
C ASP A 5 -18.62 12.71 0.55
N GLU A 6 -18.58 13.14 -0.71
CA GLU A 6 -19.15 14.42 -1.18
C GLU A 6 -18.71 15.66 -0.36
N GLY A 7 -17.45 15.69 0.07
CA GLY A 7 -16.87 16.81 0.85
C GLY A 7 -17.02 16.71 2.37
N SER A 8 -17.66 15.66 2.88
CA SER A 8 -17.79 15.40 4.31
C SER A 8 -16.76 14.39 4.81
N ILE A 9 -15.92 14.80 5.77
CA ILE A 9 -14.93 13.93 6.42
C ILE A 9 -15.64 13.02 7.44
N ARG A 10 -15.59 11.69 7.24
CA ARG A 10 -16.18 10.71 8.17
C ARG A 10 -15.11 9.75 8.71
N LYS A 11 -15.18 9.49 10.02
CA LYS A 11 -14.43 8.39 10.65
C LYS A 11 -15.19 7.10 10.43
N VAL A 12 -14.48 6.03 10.06
CA VAL A 12 -15.08 4.71 9.85
C VAL A 12 -15.69 4.19 11.15
N ASN A 13 -16.96 3.80 11.08
CA ASN A 13 -17.71 3.04 12.08
C ASN A 13 -18.11 1.68 11.47
N LYS A 14 -18.59 0.74 12.29
CA LYS A 14 -18.90 -0.64 11.87
C LYS A 14 -19.87 -0.71 10.67
N ASP A 15 -20.89 0.15 10.64
CA ASP A 15 -21.87 0.20 9.53
C ASP A 15 -21.30 0.81 8.24
N LEU A 16 -20.20 1.55 8.33
CA LEU A 16 -19.51 2.14 7.19
C LEU A 16 -18.51 1.16 6.58
N GLU A 17 -18.11 0.12 7.31
CA GLU A 17 -17.10 -0.84 6.87
C GLU A 17 -17.57 -1.65 5.66
N GLU A 18 -18.87 -1.96 5.59
CA GLU A 18 -19.52 -2.60 4.44
C GLU A 18 -19.56 -1.71 3.19
N ARG A 19 -19.40 -0.39 3.34
CA ARG A 19 -19.44 0.60 2.26
C ARG A 19 -18.06 1.09 1.82
N LEU A 20 -16.99 0.60 2.45
CA LEU A 20 -15.65 1.02 2.11
C LEU A 20 -15.13 0.25 0.90
N PRO A 21 -14.22 0.85 0.11
CA PRO A 21 -13.47 0.12 -0.90
C PRO A 21 -12.73 -1.09 -0.29
N ASP A 22 -12.58 -2.16 -1.07
CA ASP A 22 -11.85 -3.36 -0.67
C ASP A 22 -10.39 -3.04 -0.34
N PHE A 23 -9.74 -2.24 -1.19
CA PHE A 23 -8.39 -1.76 -0.96
C PHE A 23 -8.38 -0.46 -0.17
N LYS A 24 -7.79 -0.56 1.01
CA LYS A 24 -7.83 0.46 2.07
C LYS A 24 -6.48 1.14 2.30
N GLY A 25 -5.49 0.84 1.47
CA GLY A 25 -4.10 1.30 1.60
C GLY A 25 -3.21 0.23 2.22
N GLY A 26 -1.90 0.43 2.11
CA GLY A 26 -0.88 -0.59 2.42
C GLY A 26 0.12 -0.72 1.28
N PHE A 27 0.79 -1.88 1.21
CA PHE A 27 1.75 -2.15 0.14
C PHE A 27 1.02 -2.54 -1.14
N ALA A 28 1.37 -1.87 -2.24
CA ALA A 28 0.97 -2.29 -3.58
C ALA A 28 2.16 -2.19 -4.54
N GLY A 29 2.18 -3.06 -5.53
CA GLY A 29 3.27 -3.21 -6.47
C GLY A 29 3.29 -4.61 -7.05
N TYR A 30 4.46 -5.13 -7.38
CA TYR A 30 4.60 -6.43 -8.02
C TYR A 30 5.69 -7.30 -7.40
N PHE A 31 5.54 -8.60 -7.63
CA PHE A 31 6.56 -9.62 -7.44
C PHE A 31 6.96 -10.13 -8.82
N SER A 32 8.25 -10.18 -9.13
CA SER A 32 8.69 -10.70 -10.41
C SER A 32 8.54 -12.21 -10.46
N TYR A 33 8.54 -12.77 -11.68
CA TYR A 33 8.47 -14.22 -11.87
C TYR A 33 9.69 -14.94 -11.26
N ASP A 34 10.84 -14.28 -11.21
CA ASP A 34 12.07 -14.81 -10.63
C ASP A 34 12.03 -14.95 -9.10
N LEU A 35 10.99 -14.41 -8.45
CA LEU A 35 10.69 -14.73 -7.04
C LEU A 35 10.60 -16.25 -6.84
N LYS A 36 10.15 -17.02 -7.84
CA LYS A 36 10.10 -18.48 -7.78
C LYS A 36 11.43 -19.12 -7.36
N ASN A 37 12.55 -18.53 -7.77
CA ASN A 37 13.90 -19.05 -7.53
C ASN A 37 14.31 -18.97 -6.06
N TYR A 38 13.58 -18.20 -5.25
CA TYR A 38 13.78 -18.05 -3.81
C TYR A 38 12.83 -18.93 -2.98
N ILE A 39 11.74 -19.41 -3.58
CA ILE A 39 10.74 -20.25 -2.90
C ILE A 39 10.82 -21.72 -3.31
N GLU A 40 11.41 -22.03 -4.47
CA GLU A 40 11.52 -23.37 -5.04
C GLU A 40 12.91 -23.60 -5.66
N GLU A 41 13.40 -24.84 -5.58
CA GLU A 41 14.62 -25.26 -6.26
C GLU A 41 14.31 -25.71 -7.68
N LEU A 42 14.61 -24.85 -8.67
CA LEU A 42 14.41 -25.14 -10.09
C LEU A 42 15.69 -24.87 -10.91
N PRO A 43 15.91 -25.59 -12.02
CA PRO A 43 17.03 -25.32 -12.92
C PRO A 43 16.95 -23.92 -13.53
N GLN A 44 18.01 -23.12 -13.34
CA GLN A 44 18.12 -21.74 -13.82
C GLN A 44 18.74 -21.68 -15.21
N ASN A 45 17.97 -22.08 -16.23
CA ASN A 45 18.42 -22.11 -17.62
C ASN A 45 18.10 -20.83 -18.41
N ALA A 46 17.28 -19.93 -17.85
CA ALA A 46 16.89 -18.68 -18.49
C ALA A 46 17.93 -17.59 -18.22
N SER A 47 18.23 -16.78 -19.23
CA SER A 47 19.08 -15.59 -19.10
C SER A 47 18.26 -14.43 -18.51
N ASP A 48 18.84 -13.68 -17.58
CA ASP A 48 18.22 -12.48 -17.01
C ASP A 48 18.51 -11.26 -17.90
N ASP A 49 17.71 -11.13 -18.96
CA ASP A 49 17.91 -10.10 -19.99
C ASP A 49 17.19 -8.78 -19.64
N ILE A 50 16.21 -8.83 -18.73
CA ILE A 50 15.35 -7.68 -18.38
C ILE A 50 15.82 -7.03 -17.07
N ASN A 51 16.51 -7.78 -16.20
CA ASN A 51 17.07 -7.30 -14.94
C ASN A 51 16.02 -6.59 -14.07
N LEU A 52 14.90 -7.28 -13.85
CA LEU A 52 13.80 -6.78 -13.01
C LEU A 52 14.11 -7.03 -11.54
N PRO A 53 13.72 -6.11 -10.63
CA PRO A 53 13.79 -6.39 -9.21
C PRO A 53 12.85 -7.55 -8.84
N ILE A 54 13.26 -8.36 -7.86
CA ILE A 54 12.49 -9.53 -7.39
C ILE A 54 11.11 -9.13 -6.85
N PHE A 55 11.02 -7.95 -6.23
CA PHE A 55 9.76 -7.30 -5.91
C PHE A 55 9.96 -5.79 -5.91
N TYR A 56 8.89 -5.08 -6.22
CA TYR A 56 8.84 -3.62 -6.12
C TYR A 56 7.50 -3.23 -5.50
N LEU A 57 7.53 -2.80 -4.23
CA LEU A 57 6.34 -2.49 -3.44
C LEU A 57 6.46 -1.06 -2.90
N ALA A 58 5.42 -0.27 -3.10
CA ALA A 58 5.26 1.06 -2.50
C ALA A 58 4.19 1.02 -1.42
N TYR A 59 4.40 1.78 -0.35
CA TYR A 59 3.42 1.92 0.74
C TYR A 59 2.52 3.13 0.50
N TYR A 60 1.23 2.89 0.33
CA TYR A 60 0.23 3.93 0.10
C TYR A 60 -0.55 4.23 1.38
N ASP A 61 -0.26 5.38 1.99
CA ASP A 61 -1.01 5.93 3.14
C ASP A 61 -2.27 6.70 2.71
N ARG A 62 -2.34 7.07 1.42
CA ARG A 62 -3.41 7.86 0.80
C ARG A 62 -3.78 7.27 -0.55
N LEU A 63 -5.08 7.18 -0.83
CA LEU A 63 -5.58 6.71 -2.12
C LEU A 63 -6.97 7.26 -2.43
N PHE A 64 -7.30 7.26 -3.72
CA PHE A 64 -8.65 7.46 -4.22
C PHE A 64 -9.18 6.14 -4.78
N ALA A 65 -10.39 5.78 -4.40
CA ALA A 65 -11.08 4.63 -4.95
C ALA A 65 -12.43 5.08 -5.53
N TYR A 66 -12.80 4.49 -6.66
CA TYR A 66 -14.08 4.73 -7.30
C TYR A 66 -14.96 3.48 -7.17
N GLY A 67 -16.09 3.63 -6.49
CA GLY A 67 -17.12 2.59 -6.42
C GLY A 67 -17.99 2.65 -7.68
N HIS A 68 -17.97 1.59 -8.49
CA HIS A 68 -18.83 1.54 -9.68
C HIS A 68 -20.29 1.24 -9.31
N GLN A 69 -20.51 0.48 -8.23
CA GLN A 69 -21.84 0.04 -7.78
C GLN A 69 -22.71 1.21 -7.29
N ASP A 70 -22.10 2.23 -6.69
CA ASP A 70 -22.76 3.41 -6.15
C ASP A 70 -22.37 4.71 -6.88
N SER A 71 -21.43 4.64 -7.83
CA SER A 71 -20.90 5.77 -8.62
C SER A 71 -20.32 6.89 -7.74
N ARG A 72 -19.55 6.51 -6.71
CA ARG A 72 -18.98 7.44 -5.72
C ARG A 72 -17.46 7.36 -5.66
N TRP A 73 -16.86 8.49 -5.31
CA TRP A 73 -15.44 8.58 -4.99
C TRP A 73 -15.22 8.48 -3.48
N TYR A 74 -14.20 7.70 -3.13
CA TYR A 74 -13.74 7.48 -1.78
C TYR A 74 -12.30 7.97 -1.69
N TYR A 75 -12.07 9.02 -0.92
CA TYR A 75 -10.70 9.38 -0.52
C TYR A 75 -10.37 8.65 0.77
N VAL A 76 -9.30 7.86 0.83
CA VAL A 76 -8.90 7.12 2.04
C VAL A 76 -7.56 7.63 2.53
N ARG A 77 -7.49 7.98 3.82
CA ARG A 77 -6.24 8.29 4.52
C ARG A 77 -6.02 7.40 5.73
N ASN A 78 -4.88 6.73 5.74
CA ASN A 78 -4.37 5.97 6.86
C ASN A 78 -3.45 6.83 7.71
N PHE A 79 -3.57 6.64 9.02
CA PHE A 79 -2.71 7.29 9.99
C PHE A 79 -1.96 6.20 10.73
N LEU A 80 -0.63 6.25 10.69
CA LEU A 80 0.19 5.43 11.55
C LEU A 80 -0.07 5.92 12.98
N THR A 81 -0.72 5.09 13.79
CA THR A 81 -0.84 5.38 15.22
C THR A 81 0.46 4.95 15.86
N GLY A 82 1.41 5.88 15.92
CA GLY A 82 2.61 5.66 16.72
C GLY A 82 2.20 5.42 18.17
N GLU A 83 2.64 4.31 18.76
CA GLU A 83 2.67 4.24 20.21
C GLU A 83 3.49 5.43 20.72
N LYS A 84 3.00 6.15 21.74
CA LYS A 84 3.86 7.05 22.50
C LYS A 84 4.98 6.20 23.13
N LYS A 85 6.13 6.12 22.48
CA LYS A 85 7.36 5.58 23.06
C LYS A 85 8.35 6.73 23.23
N GLU A 86 8.82 6.88 24.47
CA GLU A 86 9.93 7.73 24.86
C GLU A 86 11.09 7.60 23.88
N GLU A 87 11.78 8.71 23.67
CA GLU A 87 12.97 8.85 22.85
C GLU A 87 13.92 7.66 23.00
N ASN A 88 13.98 6.80 21.99
CA ASN A 88 15.15 5.97 21.75
C ASN A 88 15.67 6.26 20.34
N LYS A 89 16.84 6.89 20.33
CA LYS A 89 17.63 7.26 19.16
C LYS A 89 18.02 6.01 18.39
N GLY A 90 17.18 5.67 17.42
CA GLY A 90 17.38 4.54 16.51
C GLY A 90 16.30 4.52 15.46
N ALA A 91 16.00 5.68 14.87
CA ALA A 91 15.05 5.76 13.77
C ALA A 91 15.58 4.91 12.61
N CYS A 92 14.89 3.80 12.34
CA CYS A 92 14.92 3.19 11.02
C CYS A 92 14.47 4.29 10.05
N LYS A 93 15.44 4.90 9.35
CA LYS A 93 15.15 5.81 8.25
C LYS A 93 14.29 4.99 7.30
N THR A 94 13.06 5.44 7.09
CA THR A 94 12.15 4.88 6.09
C THR A 94 12.93 4.75 4.78
N ALA A 95 13.22 3.52 4.37
CA ALA A 95 14.03 3.21 3.19
C ALA A 95 13.22 3.31 1.89
N PHE A 96 12.22 4.19 1.86
CA PHE A 96 11.39 4.43 0.70
C PHE A 96 11.61 5.89 0.29
N PRO A 97 12.20 6.15 -0.89
CA PRO A 97 12.41 7.50 -1.39
C PRO A 97 11.08 8.27 -1.39
N GLU A 98 11.03 9.39 -0.68
CA GLU A 98 9.83 10.24 -0.61
C GLU A 98 9.60 11.03 -1.92
N ASP A 99 10.55 10.97 -2.86
CA ASP A 99 10.64 11.91 -3.99
C ASP A 99 10.25 11.34 -5.38
N ASP A 100 9.91 10.05 -5.51
CA ASP A 100 9.63 9.42 -6.82
C ASP A 100 8.13 9.22 -7.14
N TYR A 101 7.23 9.77 -6.32
CA TYR A 101 5.80 9.67 -6.56
C TYR A 101 5.28 11.00 -7.11
N MET A 102 5.21 11.12 -8.45
CA MET A 102 4.44 12.18 -9.12
C MET A 102 2.96 12.12 -8.73
#